data_AF-Q9ASX6-F1
#
_entry.id   AF-Q9ASX6-F1
#
_cell.length_a   1.000
_cell.length_b   1.000
_cell.length_c   1.000
_cell.angle_alpha   90.00
_cell.angle_beta   90.00
_cell.angle_gamma   90.00
#
_symmetry.space_group_name_H-M   'P 1'
#
loop_
_entity.id
_entity.type
_entity.pdbx_description
1 polymer ?
#
loop_
_entity_poly.entity_id
_entity_poly.type
_entity_poly.pdbx_seq_one_letter_code
_entity_poly.pdbx_strand_id
1 'polypeptide(L)'
;MGFVGKEAIAQEGYNFGYKESVLAGYKFGIVRGVSSALAFLPVEFREKLIDEQETREKFQKLHSSVHALSTEVAMKQFYETLTTKQGEEKSGEEGPDSCSVSGSCSGVNVTADLGSYVTELSSLLDKSPTIEVKFDT
;
A
#
# COMPACT_ATOMS: atom_id res chain seq x y z
N MET A 1 -9.16 -2.69 42.13
CA MET A 1 -8.99 -1.55 41.19
C MET A 1 -7.61 -1.72 40.56
N GLY A 2 -7.40 -1.95 39.27
CA GLY A 2 -8.29 -2.14 38.13
C GLY A 2 -7.45 -2.64 36.95
N PHE A 3 -7.81 -3.77 36.36
CA PHE A 3 -7.24 -4.27 35.10
C PHE A 3 -8.01 -3.79 33.87
N VAL A 4 -9.22 -3.24 34.10
CA VAL A 4 -10.15 -2.74 33.08
C VAL A 4 -9.54 -1.62 32.20
N GLY A 5 -8.63 -0.80 32.75
CA GLY A 5 -8.03 0.31 31.99
C GLY A 5 -6.94 -0.12 31.00
N LYS A 6 -6.19 -1.18 31.31
CA LYS A 6 -5.07 -1.65 30.47
C LYS A 6 -5.56 -2.46 29.27
N GLU A 7 -6.67 -3.18 29.47
CA GLU A 7 -7.39 -3.93 28.43
C GLU A 7 -8.10 -2.98 27.45
N ALA A 8 -8.69 -1.88 27.93
CA ALA A 8 -9.32 -0.87 27.08
C ALA A 8 -8.32 -0.17 26.13
N ILE A 9 -7.14 0.21 26.63
CA ILE A 9 -6.07 0.83 25.83
C ILE A 9 -5.53 -0.14 24.77
N ALA A 10 -5.33 -1.41 25.15
CA ALA A 10 -4.90 -2.45 24.21
C ALA A 10 -5.95 -2.71 23.12
N GLN A 11 -7.23 -2.65 23.48
CA GLN A 11 -8.34 -2.85 22.55
C GLN A 11 -8.55 -1.65 21.62
N GLU A 12 -8.32 -0.42 22.09
CA GLU A 12 -8.30 0.79 21.24
C GLU A 12 -7.13 0.76 20.24
N GLY A 13 -5.92 0.41 20.69
CA GLY A 13 -4.75 0.25 19.81
C GLY A 13 -4.94 -0.85 18.75
N TYR A 14 -5.54 -1.98 19.13
CA TYR A 14 -5.92 -3.04 18.19
C TYR A 14 -6.95 -2.56 17.16
N ASN A 15 -7.98 -1.82 17.59
CA ASN A 15 -9.01 -1.29 16.69
C ASN A 15 -8.43 -0.27 15.71
N PHE A 16 -7.48 0.55 16.17
CA PHE A 16 -6.80 1.54 15.34
C PHE A 16 -5.93 0.85 14.27
N GLY A 17 -5.06 -0.08 14.66
CA GLY A 17 -4.24 -0.84 13.72
C GLY A 17 -5.07 -1.67 12.73
N TYR A 18 -6.20 -2.23 13.17
CA TYR A 18 -7.13 -2.93 12.30
C TYR A 18 -7.72 -1.99 11.23
N LYS A 19 -8.23 -0.82 11.60
CA LYS A 19 -8.79 0.15 10.64
C LYS A 19 -7.76 0.62 9.61
N GLU A 20 -6.55 0.94 10.06
CA GLU A 20 -5.45 1.33 9.16
C GLU A 20 -5.08 0.20 8.20
N SER A 21 -5.05 -1.05 8.68
CA SER A 21 -4.73 -2.22 7.85
C SER A 21 -5.81 -2.51 6.81
N VAL A 22 -7.09 -2.34 7.18
CA VAL A 22 -8.22 -2.49 6.26
C VAL A 22 -8.16 -1.43 5.17
N LEU A 23 -7.91 -0.17 5.54
CA LEU A 23 -7.83 0.93 4.57
C LEU A 23 -6.62 0.79 3.63
N ALA A 24 -5.44 0.46 4.18
CA ALA A 24 -4.23 0.24 3.39
C ALA A 24 -4.39 -0.97 2.46
N GLY A 25 -4.95 -2.07 2.97
CA GLY A 25 -5.24 -3.27 2.20
C GLY A 25 -6.26 -3.01 1.07
N TYR A 26 -7.31 -2.24 1.35
CA TYR A 26 -8.29 -1.83 0.34
C TYR A 26 -7.65 -1.03 -0.80
N LYS A 27 -6.90 0.02 -0.47
CA LYS A 27 -6.22 0.86 -1.47
C LYS A 27 -5.24 0.07 -2.31
N PHE A 28 -4.42 -0.78 -1.68
CA PHE A 28 -3.50 -1.63 -2.40
C PHE A 28 -4.21 -2.69 -3.26
N GLY A 29 -5.32 -3.22 -2.78
CA GLY A 29 -6.20 -4.12 -3.54
C GLY A 29 -6.69 -3.48 -4.83
N ILE A 30 -7.13 -2.21 -4.78
CA ILE A 30 -7.49 -1.45 -5.99
C ILE A 30 -6.30 -1.33 -6.94
N VAL A 31 -5.15 -0.91 -6.43
CA VAL A 31 -3.93 -0.77 -7.26
C VAL A 31 -3.61 -2.07 -7.98
N ARG A 32 -3.57 -3.18 -7.25
CA ARG A 32 -3.29 -4.50 -7.80
C ARG A 32 -4.36 -4.94 -8.80
N GLY A 33 -5.63 -4.72 -8.48
CA GLY A 33 -6.75 -5.09 -9.34
C GLY A 33 -6.76 -4.33 -10.67
N VAL A 34 -6.71 -3.00 -10.62
CA VAL A 34 -6.75 -2.13 -11.82
C VAL A 34 -5.54 -2.37 -12.70
N SER A 35 -4.33 -2.37 -12.12
CA SER A 35 -3.10 -2.61 -12.88
C SER A 35 -3.08 -4.00 -13.52
N SER A 36 -3.59 -5.04 -12.84
CA SER A 36 -3.72 -6.40 -13.39
C SER A 36 -4.76 -6.44 -14.52
N ALA A 37 -5.95 -5.88 -14.31
CA ALA A 37 -7.00 -5.85 -15.32
C ALA A 37 -6.49 -5.19 -16.61
N LEU A 38 -5.80 -4.05 -16.49
CA LEU A 38 -5.18 -3.39 -17.62
C LEU A 38 -4.07 -4.25 -18.23
N ALA A 39 -3.23 -4.91 -17.43
CA ALA A 39 -2.17 -5.79 -17.91
C ALA A 39 -2.64 -6.94 -18.79
N PHE A 40 -3.80 -7.53 -18.46
CA PHE A 40 -4.36 -8.68 -19.17
C PHE A 40 -5.25 -8.32 -20.37
N LEU A 41 -5.53 -7.04 -20.61
CA LEU A 41 -6.27 -6.64 -21.80
C LEU A 41 -5.46 -6.88 -23.08
N PRO A 42 -6.09 -7.28 -24.19
CA PRO A 42 -5.46 -7.28 -25.50
C PRO A 42 -4.95 -5.88 -25.88
N VAL A 43 -3.86 -5.83 -26.65
CA VAL A 43 -3.18 -4.57 -27.01
C VAL A 43 -4.15 -3.59 -27.68
N GLU A 44 -5.02 -4.06 -28.56
CA GLU A 44 -6.01 -3.21 -29.26
C GLU A 44 -6.98 -2.49 -28.31
N PHE A 45 -7.35 -3.11 -27.19
CA PHE A 45 -8.24 -2.49 -26.19
C PHE A 45 -7.46 -1.58 -25.25
N ARG A 46 -6.23 -1.95 -24.89
CA ARG A 46 -5.33 -1.05 -24.15
C ARG A 46 -5.06 0.22 -24.95
N GLU A 47 -4.95 0.09 -26.27
CA GLU A 47 -4.81 1.20 -27.22
C GLU A 47 -5.95 2.18 -27.26
N LYS A 48 -7.16 1.74 -26.97
CA LYS A 48 -8.33 2.61 -26.92
C LYS A 48 -8.57 3.22 -25.54
N LEU A 49 -8.05 2.58 -24.48
CA LEU A 49 -8.22 3.06 -23.11
C LEU A 49 -7.15 4.09 -22.71
N ILE A 50 -5.93 3.93 -23.21
CA ILE A 50 -4.78 4.77 -22.88
C ILE A 50 -4.10 5.12 -24.19
N ASP A 51 -4.36 6.30 -24.75
CA ASP A 51 -3.81 6.66 -26.06
C ASP A 51 -2.29 6.82 -26.00
N GLU A 52 -1.78 7.44 -24.94
CA GLU A 52 -0.36 7.76 -24.78
C GLU A 52 0.51 6.54 -24.47
N GLN A 53 1.51 6.29 -25.32
CA GLN A 53 2.42 5.15 -25.19
C GLN A 53 3.17 5.15 -23.85
N GLU A 54 3.68 6.31 -23.43
CA GLU A 54 4.40 6.47 -22.17
C GLU A 54 3.53 6.08 -20.96
N THR A 55 2.26 6.45 -20.98
CA THR A 55 1.33 6.14 -19.88
C THR A 55 1.03 4.64 -19.80
N ARG A 56 0.97 3.91 -20.93
CA ARG A 56 0.82 2.45 -20.92
C ARG A 56 2.04 1.74 -20.35
N GLU A 57 3.23 2.19 -20.71
CA GLU A 57 4.48 1.63 -20.20
C GLU A 57 4.56 1.81 -18.68
N LYS A 58 4.10 2.96 -18.17
CA LYS A 58 3.95 3.19 -16.74
C LYS A 58 2.93 2.26 -16.09
N PHE A 59 1.75 2.04 -16.69
CA PHE A 59 0.79 1.06 -16.18
C PHE A 59 1.35 -0.37 -16.16
N GLN A 60 2.11 -0.78 -17.18
CA GLN A 60 2.78 -2.09 -17.20
C GLN A 60 3.88 -2.20 -16.15
N LYS A 61 4.65 -1.14 -15.94
CA LYS A 61 5.67 -1.07 -14.89
C LYS A 61 5.04 -1.12 -13.49
N LEU A 62 3.94 -0.40 -13.28
CA LEU A 62 3.17 -0.43 -12.04
C LEU A 62 2.64 -1.84 -11.77
N HIS A 63 2.02 -2.47 -12.77
CA HIS A 63 1.57 -3.86 -12.66
C HIS A 63 2.72 -4.80 -12.29
N SER A 64 3.85 -4.71 -12.98
CA SER A 64 5.00 -5.58 -12.72
C SER A 64 5.54 -5.39 -11.30
N SER A 65 5.61 -4.14 -10.83
CA SER A 65 6.09 -3.79 -9.49
C SER A 65 5.16 -4.32 -8.41
N VAL A 66 3.85 -4.11 -8.56
CA VAL A 66 2.82 -4.54 -7.61
C VAL A 66 2.63 -6.06 -7.63
N HIS A 67 2.77 -6.70 -8.81
CA HIS A 67 2.67 -8.15 -8.96
C HIS A 67 3.89 -8.88 -8.39
N ALA A 68 5.09 -8.29 -8.50
CA ALA A 68 6.30 -8.81 -7.87
C ALA A 68 6.30 -8.67 -6.33
N LEU A 69 5.42 -7.82 -5.79
CA LEU A 69 5.29 -7.63 -4.35
C LEU A 69 4.66 -8.88 -3.70
N SER A 70 5.46 -9.59 -2.90
CA SER A 70 4.95 -10.67 -2.06
C SER A 70 4.06 -10.13 -0.94
N THR A 71 3.08 -10.92 -0.52
CA THR A 71 2.24 -10.62 0.66
C THR A 71 3.10 -10.34 1.89
N GLU A 72 4.17 -11.10 2.10
CA GLU A 72 5.08 -10.92 3.25
C GLU A 72 5.79 -9.56 3.22
N VAL A 73 6.25 -9.15 2.03
CA VAL A 73 6.94 -7.86 1.83
C VAL A 73 5.97 -6.70 2.03
N ALA A 74 4.74 -6.82 1.50
CA ALA A 74 3.69 -5.83 1.67
C ALA A 74 3.29 -5.64 3.14
N MET A 75 3.12 -6.75 3.87
CA MET A 75 2.82 -6.72 5.30
C MET A 75 3.95 -6.08 6.09
N LYS A 76 5.21 -6.42 5.79
CA LYS A 76 6.38 -5.81 6.45
C LYS A 76 6.40 -4.30 6.28
N GLN A 77 6.22 -3.79 5.06
CA GLN A 77 6.17 -2.35 4.79
C GLN A 77 5.01 -1.66 5.53
N PHE A 78 3.85 -2.31 5.61
CA PHE A 78 2.72 -1.79 6.37
C PHE A 78 3.02 -1.67 7.88
N TYR A 79 3.67 -2.67 8.48
CA TYR A 79 4.07 -2.58 9.87
C TYR A 79 5.15 -1.52 10.10
N GLU A 80 6.15 -1.41 9.22
CA GLU A 80 7.20 -0.38 9.31
C GLU A 80 6.61 1.03 9.28
N THR A 81 5.65 1.30 8.38
CA THR A 81 4.96 2.59 8.26
C THR A 81 4.10 2.90 9.48
N LEU A 82 3.40 1.90 10.04
CA LEU A 82 2.68 2.03 11.32
C LEU A 82 3.61 2.41 12.47
N THR A 83 4.74 1.71 12.61
CA THR A 83 5.71 1.97 13.69
C THR A 83 6.37 3.34 13.56
N THR A 84 6.58 3.81 12.32
CA THR A 84 7.15 5.14 12.06
C THR A 84 6.16 6.25 12.45
N LYS A 85 4.88 6.11 12.08
CA LYS A 85 3.82 7.06 12.45
C LYS A 85 3.56 7.11 13.95
N GLN A 86 3.67 5.97 14.64
CA GLN A 86 3.48 5.92 16.09
C GLN A 86 4.64 6.60 16.87
N GLY A 87 5.82 6.73 16.26
CA GLY A 87 6.97 7.44 16.82
C GLY A 87 6.84 8.97 16.80
N GLU A 88 6.05 9.53 15.89
CA GLU A 88 5.83 10.99 15.82
C GLU A 88 4.78 11.48 16.83
N GLU A 89 3.91 10.61 17.35
CA GLU A 89 2.89 10.96 18.34
C GLU A 89 3.30 10.67 19.81
N LYS A 90 4.47 10.07 20.04
CA LYS A 90 5.00 9.80 21.39
C LYS A 90 6.43 10.28 21.57
N SER A 91 6.62 11.60 21.61
CA SER A 91 7.71 12.19 22.40
C SER A 91 7.30 12.18 23.88
N GLY A 92 7.41 11.01 24.52
CA GLY A 92 7.12 10.85 25.94
C GLY A 92 7.29 9.41 26.41
N GLU A 93 8.45 9.16 27.02
CA GLU A 93 8.86 8.01 27.85
C GLU A 93 9.39 6.72 27.19
N GLU A 94 10.56 6.36 27.71
CA GLU A 94 11.52 5.32 27.34
C GLU A 94 11.03 3.91 27.72
N GLY A 95 11.43 2.90 26.95
CA GLY A 95 11.33 1.48 27.33
C GLY A 95 11.65 0.53 26.16
N PRO A 96 12.65 -0.37 26.28
CA PRO A 96 13.25 -1.05 25.14
C PRO A 96 12.55 -2.35 24.73
N ASP A 97 12.95 -2.86 23.57
CA ASP A 97 12.73 -4.19 23.00
C ASP A 97 11.59 -4.34 21.98
N SER A 98 11.96 -4.33 20.71
CA SER A 98 11.41 -5.30 19.74
C SER A 98 12.36 -5.51 18.57
N CYS A 99 12.97 -6.71 18.58
CA CYS A 99 13.72 -7.42 17.55
C CYS A 99 13.84 -6.78 16.15
N SER A 100 15.07 -6.44 15.81
CA SER A 100 15.52 -6.34 14.41
C SER A 100 15.49 -7.73 13.75
N VAL A 101 14.49 -8.00 12.92
CA VAL A 101 14.57 -9.11 11.96
C VAL A 101 15.14 -8.57 10.65
N SER A 102 16.46 -8.70 10.55
CA SER A 102 17.21 -8.67 9.31
C SER A 102 16.78 -9.86 8.46
N GLY A 103 16.07 -9.59 7.37
CA GLY A 103 15.76 -10.54 6.31
C GLY A 103 15.99 -9.84 4.98
N SER A 104 17.17 -10.05 4.41
CA SER A 104 17.55 -9.59 3.07
C SER A 104 16.76 -10.37 2.03
N CYS A 105 15.90 -9.69 1.29
CA CYS A 105 15.32 -10.21 0.05
C CYS A 105 15.62 -9.23 -1.09
N SER A 106 16.41 -9.75 -2.02
CA SER A 106 16.97 -9.16 -3.22
C SER A 106 15.93 -8.61 -4.20
N GLY A 107 16.22 -7.45 -4.79
CA GLY A 107 15.87 -7.14 -6.18
C GLY A 107 14.59 -6.36 -6.48
N VAL A 108 13.77 -6.01 -5.49
CA VAL A 108 12.68 -5.04 -5.67
C VAL A 108 13.18 -3.67 -5.19
N ASN A 109 12.79 -2.56 -5.83
CA ASN A 109 13.02 -1.24 -5.24
C ASN A 109 12.21 -1.13 -3.95
N VAL A 110 12.77 -1.64 -2.83
CA VAL A 110 12.13 -1.79 -1.51
C VAL A 110 11.75 -0.45 -0.87
N THR A 111 12.09 0.67 -1.50
CA THR A 111 11.85 2.02 -0.98
C THR A 111 10.46 2.57 -1.30
N ALA A 112 9.66 1.92 -2.15
CA ALA A 112 8.32 2.37 -2.48
C ALA A 112 7.37 2.00 -1.33
N ASP A 113 6.98 3.02 -0.54
CA ASP A 113 5.87 2.90 0.41
C ASP A 113 4.59 2.50 -0.33
N LEU A 114 3.71 1.74 0.33
CA LEU A 114 2.43 1.30 -0.25
C LEU A 114 1.61 2.48 -0.80
N GLY A 115 1.70 3.64 -0.13
CA GLY A 115 1.07 4.87 -0.56
C GLY A 115 1.60 5.41 -1.89
N SER A 116 2.86 5.15 -2.23
CA SER A 116 3.45 5.59 -3.51
C SER A 116 2.82 4.92 -4.73
N TYR A 117 2.40 3.65 -4.60
CA TYR A 117 1.69 2.98 -5.69
C TYR A 117 0.27 3.50 -5.88
N VAL A 118 -0.38 3.95 -4.79
CA VAL A 118 -1.70 4.57 -4.84
C VAL A 118 -1.61 5.91 -5.55
N THR A 119 -0.62 6.74 -5.21
CA THR A 119 -0.42 8.04 -5.87
C THR A 119 -0.01 7.89 -7.32
N GLU A 120 0.82 6.89 -7.64
CA GLU A 120 1.19 6.55 -9.02
C GLU A 120 -0.04 6.13 -9.83
N LEU A 121 -0.89 5.23 -9.30
CA LEU A 121 -2.12 4.84 -9.97
C LEU A 121 -3.04 6.04 -10.22
N SER A 122 -3.28 6.87 -9.21
CA SER A 122 -4.15 8.06 -9.36
C SER A 122 -3.63 8.99 -10.44
N SER A 123 -2.32 9.27 -10.47
CA SER A 123 -1.72 10.13 -11.51
C SER A 123 -1.86 9.55 -12.92
N LEU A 124 -1.84 8.22 -13.07
CA LEU A 124 -2.05 7.56 -14.36
C LEU A 124 -3.51 7.57 -14.79
N LEU A 125 -4.45 7.48 -13.84
CA LEU A 125 -5.89 7.60 -14.10
C LEU A 125 -6.26 9.04 -14.51
N ASP A 126 -5.67 10.05 -13.90
CA ASP A 126 -5.87 11.46 -14.30
C ASP A 126 -5.47 11.71 -15.77
N LYS A 127 -4.49 10.95 -16.28
CA LYS A 127 -4.05 10.99 -17.68
C LYS A 127 -4.90 10.13 -18.61
N SER A 128 -5.75 9.27 -18.05
CA SER A 128 -6.55 8.27 -18.78
C SER A 128 -8.03 8.42 -18.38
N PRO A 129 -8.71 9.51 -18.78
CA PRO A 129 -10.06 9.84 -18.32
C PRO A 129 -11.12 8.80 -18.72
N THR A 130 -10.80 7.91 -19.65
CA THR A 130 -11.65 6.78 -20.04
C THR A 130 -11.76 5.70 -18.94
N ILE A 131 -10.86 5.71 -17.96
CA ILE A 131 -10.82 4.74 -16.85
C ILE A 131 -11.29 5.43 -15.57
N GLU A 132 -12.52 5.14 -15.15
CA GLU A 132 -13.03 5.63 -13.86
C GLU A 132 -12.76 4.63 -12.74
N VAL A 133 -12.06 5.08 -11.69
CA VAL A 133 -11.84 4.31 -10.46
C VAL A 133 -12.22 5.19 -9.27
N LYS A 134 -13.07 4.68 -8.38
CA LYS A 134 -13.47 5.37 -7.16
C LYS A 134 -12.66 4.85 -5.99
N PHE A 135 -11.95 5.76 -5.31
CA PHE A 135 -11.38 5.49 -4.01
C PHE A 135 -12.37 5.98 -2.95
N ASP A 136 -13.16 5.05 -2.40
CA ASP A 136 -14.00 5.37 -1.24
C ASP A 136 -13.07 5.74 -0.06
N THR A 137 -13.30 6.94 0.50
CA THR A 137 -12.53 7.51 1.60
C THR A 137 -13.25 7.30 2.92
#